data_AF-A0A938PNK6-F1
#
_entry.id   AF-A0A938PNK6-F1
#
_cell.length_a   1.000
_cell.length_b   1.000
_cell.length_c   1.000
_cell.angle_alpha   90.00
_cell.angle_beta   90.00
_cell.angle_gamma   90.00
#
_symmetry.space_group_name_H-M   'P 1'
#
loop_
_entity.id
_entity.type
_entity.pdbx_description
1 polymer ?
#
loop_
_entity_poly.entity_id
_entity_poly.type
_entity_poly.pdbx_seq_one_letter_code
_entity_poly.pdbx_strand_id
1 'polypeptide(L)' 'GLPVWENGREIYSEDSNFIQDKVERLYQLGVKIVGGCCGTTPDHIHAIKKIANRINLTE' A
#
# COMPACT_ATOMS: atom_id res chain seq x y z
N GLY A 1 6.95 3.71 -3.75
CA GLY A 1 6.80 4.12 -5.16
C GLY A 1 8.11 3.82 -5.84
N LEU A 2 8.72 4.79 -6.51
CA LEU A 2 10.02 4.58 -7.15
C LEU A 2 11.13 4.89 -6.15
N PRO A 3 12.13 4.00 -5.98
CA PRO A 3 13.22 4.28 -5.07
C PRO A 3 14.10 5.40 -5.62
N VAL A 4 14.72 6.14 -4.71
CA VAL A 4 15.80 7.08 -5.01
C VAL A 4 17.12 6.54 -4.47
N TRP A 5 18.21 6.78 -5.20
CA TRP A 5 19.55 6.39 -4.75
C TRP A 5 20.13 7.51 -3.89
N GLU A 6 20.27 7.27 -2.58
CA GLU A 6 20.80 8.24 -1.63
C GLU A 6 21.82 7.57 -0.71
N ASN A 7 23.00 8.17 -0.57
CA ASN A 7 24.06 7.70 0.34
C ASN A 7 24.44 6.21 0.14
N GLY A 8 24.48 5.75 -1.11
CA GLY A 8 24.86 4.38 -1.47
C GLY A 8 23.80 3.32 -1.20
N ARG A 9 22.54 3.73 -0.98
CA ARG A 9 21.40 2.82 -0.76
C ARG A 9 20.16 3.30 -1.52
N GLU A 10 19.26 2.35 -1.79
CA GLU A 10 17.93 2.64 -2.32
C GLU A 10 16.99 3.06 -1.18
N ILE A 11 16.30 4.18 -1.36
CA ILE A 11 15.37 4.74 -0.39
C ILE A 11 13.97 4.84 -0.99
N TYR A 12 12.99 4.31 -0.26
CA TYR A 12 11.57 4.49 -0.53
C TYR A 12 11.02 5.47 0.51
N SER A 13 10.61 6.65 0.05
CA SER A 13 10.17 7.76 0.91
C SER A 13 8.65 7.86 1.03
N GLU A 14 7.90 7.09 0.24
CA GLU A 14 6.44 7.12 0.31
C GLU A 14 5.93 6.44 1.59
N ASP A 15 4.95 7.08 2.22
CA ASP A 15 4.33 6.62 3.45
C ASP A 15 3.08 5.76 3.19
N SER A 16 2.46 5.29 4.28
CA SER A 16 1.22 4.53 4.18
C SER A 16 0.05 5.31 3.60
N ASN A 17 0.08 6.65 3.62
CA ASN A 17 -0.99 7.48 3.04
C ASN A 17 -0.90 7.49 1.51
N PHE A 18 0.32 7.48 0.97
CA PHE A 18 0.55 7.45 -0.47
C PHE A 18 -0.14 6.26 -1.18
N ILE A 19 -0.35 5.14 -0.49
CA ILE A 19 -0.91 3.93 -1.11
C ILE A 19 -2.43 3.81 -1.00
N GLN A 20 -3.12 4.61 -0.19
CA GLN A 20 -4.53 4.38 0.15
C GLN A 20 -5.46 4.36 -1.08
N ASP A 21 -5.46 5.43 -1.87
CA ASP A 21 -6.31 5.54 -3.07
C ASP A 21 -6.02 4.42 -4.09
N LYS A 22 -4.75 4.01 -4.20
CA LYS A 22 -4.31 2.95 -5.12
C LYS A 22 -4.86 1.60 -4.66
N VAL A 23 -4.76 1.30 -3.37
CA VAL A 23 -5.29 0.07 -2.77
C VAL A 23 -6.80 -0.01 -2.93
N GLU A 24 -7.53 1.09 -2.68
CA GLU A 24 -8.97 1.16 -2.92
C GLU A 24 -9.32 0.87 -4.38
N ARG A 25 -8.59 1.47 -5.32
CA ARG A 25 -8.79 1.23 -6.74
C ARG A 25 -8.54 -0.22 -7.13
N LEU A 26 -7.53 -0.87 -6.57
CA LEU A 26 -7.25 -2.30 -6.82
C LEU A 26 -8.43 -3.18 -6.39
N TYR A 27 -9.00 -2.94 -5.21
CA TYR A 27 -10.17 -3.69 -4.75
C TYR A 27 -11.39 -3.46 -5.65
N GLN A 28 -11.64 -2.21 -6.10
CA GLN A 28 -12.71 -1.92 -7.06
C GLN A 28 -12.55 -2.64 -8.41
N LEU A 29 -11.32 -2.99 -8.79
CA LEU A 29 -11.00 -3.78 -9.98
C LEU A 29 -11.12 -5.29 -9.74
N GLY A 30 -11.55 -5.72 -8.56
CA GLY A 30 -11.76 -7.13 -8.21
C GLY A 30 -10.53 -7.86 -7.68
N VAL A 31 -9.44 -7.14 -7.37
CA VAL A 31 -8.25 -7.76 -6.76
C VAL A 31 -8.61 -8.34 -5.39
N LYS A 32 -8.22 -9.59 -5.14
CA LYS A 32 -8.56 -10.32 -3.91
C LYS A 32 -7.44 -10.34 -2.86
N ILE A 33 -6.20 -10.10 -3.27
CA ILE A 33 -5.04 -10.08 -2.37
C ILE A 33 -4.22 -8.82 -2.66
N VAL A 34 -4.02 -8.00 -1.64
CA VAL A 34 -3.17 -6.81 -1.69
C VAL A 34 -2.15 -6.89 -0.55
N GLY A 35 -0.88 -6.70 -0.89
CA GLY A 35 0.24 -6.69 0.06
C GLY A 35 1.23 -5.59 -0.30
N GLY A 36 2.51 -5.80 0.00
CA GLY A 36 3.57 -4.89 -0.40
C GLY A 36 4.89 -5.60 -0.70
N CYS A 37 5.83 -4.85 -1.25
CA CYS A 37 7.15 -5.30 -1.70
C CYS A 37 8.22 -4.39 -1.07
N CYS A 38 9.27 -4.02 -1.82
CA CYS A 38 10.31 -3.11 -1.37
C CYS A 38 9.73 -1.77 -0.86
N GLY A 39 10.27 -1.27 0.26
CA GLY A 39 9.83 -0.03 0.91
C GLY A 39 8.53 -0.15 1.72
N THR A 40 7.82 -1.28 1.66
CA THR A 40 6.60 -1.47 2.46
C THR A 40 6.97 -1.71 3.93
N THR A 41 6.29 -0.99 4.83
CA THR A 41 6.45 -1.11 6.29
C THR A 41 5.18 -1.69 6.94
N PRO A 42 5.21 -2.07 8.23
CA PRO A 42 4.00 -2.47 8.94
C PRO A 42 2.85 -1.45 8.87
N ASP A 43 3.15 -0.15 8.83
CA ASP A 43 2.13 0.90 8.72
C ASP A 43 1.37 0.83 7.39
N HIS A 44 2.05 0.48 6.31
CA HIS A 44 1.42 0.24 5.02
C HIS A 44 0.46 -0.95 5.09
N ILE A 45 0.87 -2.03 5.75
CA ILE A 45 0.01 -3.22 5.92
C ILE A 45 -1.21 -2.90 6.78
N HIS A 46 -1.05 -2.10 7.85
CA HIS A 46 -2.19 -1.63 8.65
C HIS A 46 -3.16 -0.78 7.83
N ALA A 47 -2.66 0.11 6.96
CA ALA A 47 -3.49 0.90 6.05
C ALA A 47 -4.26 0.00 5.07
N ILE A 48 -3.57 -0.97 4.44
CA ILE A 48 -4.20 -1.95 3.53
C ILE A 48 -5.29 -2.75 4.25
N LYS A 49 -5.01 -3.25 5.47
CA LYS A 49 -5.99 -3.99 6.28
C LYS A 49 -7.22 -3.14 6.62
N LYS A 50 -7.02 -1.88 6.99
CA LYS A 50 -8.13 -0.94 7.29
C LYS A 50 -9.02 -0.75 6.07
N ILE A 51 -8.43 -0.60 4.88
CA ILE A 51 -9.16 -0.45 3.61
C ILE A 51 -9.90 -1.76 3.27
N ALA A 52 -9.23 -2.90 3.34
CA ALA A 52 -9.82 -4.21 3.08
C ALA A 52 -11.04 -4.48 3.96
N ASN A 53 -10.92 -4.21 5.27
CA ASN A 53 -12.03 -4.33 6.21
C ASN A 53 -13.19 -3.41 5.85
N ARG A 54 -12.92 -2.17 5.41
CA ARG A 54 -13.96 -1.22 5.01
C ARG A 54 -14.74 -1.70 3.78
N ILE A 55 -14.05 -2.30 2.80
CA ILE A 55 -14.67 -2.77 1.56
C ILE A 55 -15.47 -4.05 1.80
N ASN A 56 -14.96 -4.99 2.61
CA ASN A 56 -15.68 -6.21 2.97
C ASN A 56 -16.97 -5.96 3.78
N LEU A 57 -17.15 -4.78 4.37
CA LEU A 57 -18.41 -4.39 5.03
C LEU A 57 -19.46 -3.86 4.03
N THR A 58 -19.08 -3.65 2.77
CA THR A 58 -19.94 -3.09 1.72
C THR A 58 -20.32 -4.08 0.61
N GLU A 59 -19.71 -5.28 0.61
CA GLU A 59 -20.10 -6.44 -0.23
C GLU A 59 -21.04 -7.37 0.56
#